data_AF-A0A2H0XG71-F1
#
_entry.id   AF-A0A2H0XG71-F1
#
_cell.length_a   1.000
_cell.length_b   1.000
_cell.length_c   1.000
_cell.angle_alpha   90.00
_cell.angle_beta   90.00
_cell.angle_gamma   90.00
#
_symmetry.space_group_name_H-M   'P 1'
#
loop_
_entity.id
_entity.type
_entity.pdbx_description
1 polymer ?
#
loop_
_entity_poly.entity_id
_entity_poly.type
_entity_poly.pdbx_seq_one_letter_code
_entity_poly.pdbx_strand_id
1 'polypeptide(L)'
;MYHKECNVKEDGKWRVNNSKKISKLLSKSAIDTITKHQIEEVIDRLNCTLAINKKRFLNNNSVSSIKRCWKDLLYGNGSVQTRINKCLSGKLSWFGPSGTQELLGFIFPNRYPIRNSLADDGLRFFGYSI
;
A
#
# COMPACT_ATOMS: atom_id res chain seq x y z
N MET A 1 20.48 7.34 -27.11
CA MET A 1 19.39 7.65 -26.17
C MET A 1 18.29 6.61 -26.36
N TYR A 2 18.15 5.67 -25.44
CA TYR A 2 17.08 4.67 -25.51
C TYR A 2 15.78 5.31 -24.98
N HIS A 3 14.91 5.73 -25.89
CA HIS A 3 13.50 5.94 -25.58
C HIS A 3 12.91 4.57 -25.26
N LYS A 4 12.91 4.21 -23.98
CA LYS A 4 12.10 3.11 -23.49
C LYS A 4 10.66 3.59 -23.59
N GLU A 5 9.93 3.08 -24.58
CA GLU A 5 8.50 3.29 -24.73
C GLU A 5 7.84 3.12 -23.36
N CYS A 6 7.38 4.23 -22.80
CA CYS A 6 6.60 4.21 -21.58
C CYS A 6 5.27 3.59 -21.99
N ASN A 7 5.16 2.27 -21.81
CA ASN A 7 3.93 1.53 -22.04
C ASN A 7 2.87 2.18 -21.13
N VAL A 8 2.10 3.10 -21.71
CA VAL A 8 1.06 3.86 -21.01
C VAL A 8 0.06 2.84 -20.54
N LYS A 9 0.18 2.42 -19.28
CA LYS A 9 -0.74 1.49 -18.65
C LYS A 9 -2.14 2.10 -18.72
N GLU A 10 -2.93 1.61 -19.67
CA GLU A 10 -4.39 1.59 -19.74
C GLU A 10 -5.09 2.65 -18.88
N ASP A 11 -5.55 3.73 -19.53
CA ASP A 11 -6.71 4.60 -19.23
C ASP A 11 -7.07 4.96 -17.77
N GLY A 12 -6.16 4.78 -16.81
CA GLY A 12 -6.44 4.93 -15.38
C GLY A 12 -7.25 3.80 -14.74
N LYS A 13 -7.88 2.89 -15.51
CA LYS A 13 -8.68 1.78 -14.94
C LYS A 13 -7.84 0.79 -14.16
N TRP A 14 -6.55 0.66 -14.47
CA TRP A 14 -5.68 -0.27 -13.75
C TRP A 14 -5.64 0.01 -12.23
N ARG A 15 -5.70 1.28 -11.81
CA ARG A 15 -5.73 1.65 -10.38
C ARG A 15 -7.02 1.19 -9.72
N VAL A 16 -8.15 1.38 -10.40
CA VAL A 16 -9.46 0.93 -9.93
C VAL A 16 -9.49 -0.60 -9.85
N ASN A 17 -8.93 -1.29 -10.84
CA ASN A 17 -8.84 -2.75 -10.86
C ASN A 17 -7.94 -3.29 -9.74
N ASN A 18 -6.80 -2.65 -9.49
CA ASN A 18 -5.92 -3.00 -8.38
C ASN A 18 -6.58 -2.75 -7.03
N SER A 19 -7.25 -1.60 -6.84
CA SER A 19 -8.04 -1.29 -5.64
C SER A 19 -9.09 -2.38 -5.37
N LYS A 20 -9.87 -2.78 -6.38
CA LYS A 20 -10.88 -3.85 -6.26
C LYS A 20 -10.25 -5.19 -5.87
N LYS A 21 -9.15 -5.58 -6.52
CA LYS A 21 -8.45 -6.85 -6.24
C LYS A 21 -7.86 -6.86 -4.83
N ILE A 22 -7.13 -5.82 -4.44
CA ILE A 22 -6.53 -5.69 -3.11
C ILE A 22 -7.64 -5.66 -2.04
N SER A 23 -8.73 -4.91 -2.27
CA SER A 23 -9.88 -4.86 -1.36
C SER A 23 -10.54 -6.22 -1.15
N LYS A 24 -10.63 -7.05 -2.20
CA LYS A 24 -11.15 -8.41 -2.10
C LYS A 24 -10.22 -9.30 -1.26
N LEU A 25 -8.92 -9.29 -1.58
CA LEU A 25 -7.90 -10.09 -0.90
C LEU A 25 -7.75 -9.73 0.58
N LEU A 26 -7.86 -8.44 0.90
CA LEU A 26 -7.69 -7.90 2.25
C LEU A 26 -9.01 -7.50 2.90
N SER A 27 -10.14 -8.01 2.42
CA SER A 27 -11.43 -7.74 3.04
C SER A 27 -11.45 -8.22 4.50
N LYS A 28 -12.32 -7.62 5.33
CA LYS A 28 -12.38 -7.94 6.76
C LYS A 28 -12.61 -9.44 7.04
N SER A 29 -13.32 -10.13 6.16
CA SER A 29 -13.56 -11.58 6.24
C SER A 29 -12.43 -12.44 5.67
N ALA A 30 -11.60 -11.91 4.76
CA ALA A 30 -10.53 -12.67 4.10
C ALA A 30 -9.15 -12.50 4.75
N ILE A 31 -8.91 -11.37 5.43
CA ILE A 31 -7.57 -11.00 5.91
C ILE A 31 -7.01 -11.98 6.96
N ASP A 32 -7.87 -12.64 7.73
CA ASP A 32 -7.44 -13.61 8.75
C ASP A 32 -6.89 -14.91 8.14
N THR A 33 -7.34 -15.26 6.94
CA THR A 33 -6.96 -16.46 6.19
C THR A 33 -6.00 -16.17 5.03
N ILE A 34 -5.44 -14.96 4.97
CA ILE A 34 -4.57 -14.56 3.86
C ILE A 34 -3.34 -15.47 3.73
N THR A 35 -3.06 -15.91 2.51
CA THR A 35 -1.93 -16.78 2.19
C THR A 35 -0.71 -16.00 1.71
N LYS A 36 0.46 -16.65 1.66
CA LYS A 36 1.68 -16.06 1.10
C LYS A 36 1.50 -15.60 -0.35
N HIS A 37 0.84 -16.41 -1.17
CA HIS A 37 0.55 -16.06 -2.57
C HIS A 37 -0.32 -14.81 -2.67
N GLN A 38 -1.35 -14.69 -1.83
CA GLN A 38 -2.20 -13.50 -1.81
C GLN A 38 -1.46 -12.25 -1.33
N ILE A 39 -0.52 -12.39 -0.39
CA ILE A 39 0.37 -11.30 0.02
C ILE A 39 1.26 -10.85 -1.14
N GLU A 40 1.88 -11.79 -1.85
CA GLU A 40 2.68 -11.53 -3.05
C GLU A 40 1.84 -10.79 -4.11
N GLU A 41 0.62 -11.25 -4.36
CA GLU A 41 -0.32 -10.58 -5.26
C GLU A 41 -0.63 -9.13 -4.85
N VAL A 42 -0.80 -8.85 -3.56
CA VAL A 42 -1.01 -7.47 -3.08
C VAL A 42 0.24 -6.63 -3.33
N ILE A 43 1.41 -7.13 -2.93
CA ILE A 43 2.70 -6.42 -3.07
C ILE A 43 3.04 -6.13 -4.53
N ASP A 44 2.74 -7.05 -5.44
CA ASP A 44 2.97 -6.86 -6.86
C ASP A 44 2.10 -5.75 -7.46
N ARG A 45 0.96 -5.45 -6.84
CA ARG A 45 0.04 -4.38 -7.27
C ARG A 45 0.33 -3.01 -6.63
N LEU A 46 1.14 -2.96 -5.56
CA LEU A 46 1.64 -1.71 -5.00
C LEU A 46 2.68 -1.08 -5.93
N ASN A 47 2.64 0.24 -6.12
CA ASN A 47 3.52 0.97 -7.04
C ASN A 47 4.63 1.71 -6.31
N CYS A 48 4.50 1.95 -5.01
CA CYS A 48 5.51 2.65 -4.22
C CYS A 48 6.82 1.86 -4.04
N THR A 49 6.86 0.59 -4.43
CA THR A 49 7.94 -0.34 -4.11
C THR A 49 8.59 -0.88 -5.37
N LEU A 50 9.92 -0.72 -5.48
CA LEU A 50 10.72 -1.33 -6.55
C LEU A 50 10.64 -2.85 -6.51
N ALA A 51 10.75 -3.53 -7.65
CA ALA A 51 10.66 -4.99 -7.74
C ALA A 51 11.64 -5.73 -6.81
N ILE A 52 12.86 -5.22 -6.64
CA ILE A 52 13.83 -5.79 -5.69
C ILE A 52 13.36 -5.66 -4.23
N ASN A 53 12.73 -4.55 -3.88
CA ASN A 53 12.21 -4.30 -2.54
C ASN A 53 10.96 -5.16 -2.26
N LYS A 54 10.14 -5.45 -3.29
CA LYS A 54 9.02 -6.40 -3.20
C LYS A 54 9.52 -7.80 -2.82
N LYS A 55 10.53 -8.31 -3.53
CA LYS A 55 11.17 -9.59 -3.20
C LYS A 55 11.77 -9.59 -1.79
N ARG A 56 12.49 -8.52 -1.43
CA ARG A 56 13.07 -8.37 -0.09
C ARG A 56 11.99 -8.32 0.99
N PHE A 57 10.88 -7.63 0.77
CA PHE A 57 9.72 -7.62 1.68
C PHE A 57 9.21 -9.05 1.93
N LEU A 58 8.97 -9.82 0.87
CA LEU A 58 8.45 -11.19 1.00
C LEU A 58 9.43 -12.15 1.68
N ASN A 59 10.73 -11.95 1.50
CA ASN A 59 11.77 -12.82 2.06
C ASN A 59 12.16 -12.48 3.51
N ASN A 60 11.99 -11.22 3.93
CA ASN A 60 12.42 -10.74 5.26
C ASN A 60 11.28 -10.60 6.27
N ASN A 61 10.05 -10.95 5.89
CA ASN A 61 8.90 -10.87 6.77
C ASN A 61 8.11 -12.18 6.74
N SER A 62 7.60 -12.61 7.90
CA SER A 62 6.74 -13.79 7.96
C SER A 62 5.31 -13.45 7.53
N VAL A 63 4.58 -14.44 7.01
CA VAL A 63 3.15 -14.28 6.69
C VAL A 63 2.36 -13.80 7.91
N SER A 64 2.69 -14.31 9.11
CA SER A 64 2.03 -13.92 10.36
C SER A 64 2.30 -12.47 10.74
N SER A 65 3.52 -11.95 10.56
CA SER A 65 3.83 -10.55 10.87
C SER A 65 3.13 -9.60 9.90
N ILE A 66 3.16 -9.91 8.60
CA ILE A 66 2.48 -9.13 7.56
C ILE A 66 0.98 -9.09 7.82
N LYS A 67 0.36 -10.26 8.02
CA LYS A 67 -1.07 -10.39 8.30
C LYS A 67 -1.47 -9.54 9.51
N ARG A 68 -0.73 -9.65 10.61
CA ARG A 68 -1.01 -8.88 11.83
C ARG A 68 -0.90 -7.37 11.58
N CYS A 69 0.17 -6.90 10.93
CA CYS A 69 0.35 -5.47 10.63
C CYS A 69 -0.78 -4.94 9.75
N TRP A 70 -1.08 -5.64 8.66
CA TRP A 70 -2.12 -5.22 7.71
C TRP A 70 -3.51 -5.26 8.34
N LYS A 71 -3.82 -6.27 9.15
CA LYS A 71 -5.10 -6.34 9.89
C LYS A 71 -5.25 -5.18 10.86
N ASP A 72 -4.23 -4.88 11.65
CA ASP A 72 -4.25 -3.75 12.58
C ASP A 72 -4.33 -2.42 11.83
N LEU A 73 -3.59 -2.26 10.73
CA LEU A 73 -3.62 -1.06 9.89
C LEU A 73 -5.02 -0.76 9.35
N LEU A 74 -5.65 -1.77 8.75
CA LEU A 74 -6.90 -1.62 8.00
C LEU A 74 -8.14 -1.65 8.91
N TYR A 75 -8.14 -2.51 9.93
CA TYR A 75 -9.33 -2.82 10.74
C TYR A 75 -9.08 -2.78 12.24
N GLY A 76 -7.89 -2.37 12.69
CA GLY A 76 -7.58 -2.20 14.10
C GLY A 76 -8.35 -1.05 14.74
N ASN A 77 -8.27 -0.99 16.08
CA ASN A 77 -8.94 0.02 16.88
C ASN A 77 -8.13 1.33 16.93
N GLY A 78 -8.84 2.44 17.16
CA GLY A 78 -8.25 3.78 17.29
C GLY A 78 -8.20 4.56 15.97
N SER A 79 -7.56 5.73 16.03
CA SER A 79 -7.43 6.62 14.88
C SER A 79 -6.58 5.98 13.77
N VAL A 80 -6.79 6.40 12.52
CA VAL A 80 -5.93 5.95 11.40
C VAL A 80 -4.46 6.25 11.65
N GLN A 81 -4.14 7.41 12.24
CA GLN A 81 -2.78 7.80 12.59
C GLN A 81 -2.16 6.82 13.59
N THR A 82 -2.91 6.41 14.61
CA THR A 82 -2.46 5.41 15.59
C THR A 82 -2.14 4.09 14.91
N ARG A 83 -2.98 3.63 13.97
CA ARG A 83 -2.78 2.36 13.25
C ARG A 83 -1.61 2.42 12.27
N ILE A 84 -1.43 3.55 11.59
CA ILE A 84 -0.24 3.81 10.76
C ILE A 84 1.02 3.74 11.62
N ASN A 85 1.07 4.47 12.73
CA ASN A 85 2.22 4.50 13.62
C ASN A 85 2.54 3.09 14.16
N LYS A 86 1.52 2.32 14.56
CA LYS A 86 1.67 0.92 14.97
C LYS A 86 2.28 0.06 13.87
N CYS A 87 1.76 0.13 12.63
CA CYS A 87 2.30 -0.71 11.55
C CYS A 87 3.72 -0.31 11.16
N LEU A 88 4.05 0.99 11.15
CA LEU A 88 5.43 1.47 10.95
C LEU A 88 6.38 1.02 12.07
N SER A 89 5.92 1.06 13.33
CA SER A 89 6.69 0.56 14.48
C SER A 89 6.79 -0.96 14.52
N GLY A 90 5.90 -1.67 13.81
CA GLY A 90 5.85 -3.12 13.71
C GLY A 90 7.01 -3.75 12.93
N LYS A 91 7.93 -2.92 12.41
CA LYS A 91 9.18 -3.28 11.75
C LYS A 91 8.99 -4.25 10.57
N LEU A 92 7.95 -4.07 9.75
CA LEU A 92 7.91 -4.76 8.46
C LEU A 92 9.03 -4.23 7.57
N SER A 93 10.03 -5.08 7.33
CA SER A 93 11.19 -4.73 6.51
C SER A 93 10.74 -4.40 5.09
N TRP A 94 11.18 -3.27 4.54
CA TRP A 94 10.83 -2.81 3.19
C TRP A 94 9.36 -2.41 2.98
N PHE A 95 8.63 -2.12 4.06
CA PHE A 95 7.25 -1.63 4.03
C PHE A 95 7.10 -0.35 4.86
N GLY A 96 7.49 0.78 4.26
CA GLY A 96 7.52 2.09 4.90
C GLY A 96 6.22 2.90 4.78
N PRO A 97 6.30 4.22 5.04
CA PRO A 97 5.17 5.14 4.97
C PRO A 97 4.43 5.11 3.63
N SER A 98 5.15 5.12 2.51
CA SER A 98 4.55 5.09 1.17
C SER A 98 3.73 3.83 0.92
N GLY A 99 4.22 2.66 1.33
CA GLY A 99 3.49 1.39 1.21
C GLY A 99 2.28 1.33 2.12
N THR A 100 2.40 1.88 3.33
CA THR A 100 1.29 1.99 4.29
C THR A 100 0.17 2.88 3.75
N GLN A 101 0.52 4.06 3.22
CA GLN A 101 -0.45 5.00 2.66
C GLN A 101 -1.06 4.49 1.35
N GLU A 102 -0.27 3.90 0.46
CA GLU A 102 -0.79 3.34 -0.79
C GLU A 102 -1.76 2.19 -0.51
N LEU A 103 -1.44 1.31 0.46
CA LEU A 103 -2.35 0.24 0.86
C LEU A 103 -3.67 0.80 1.42
N LEU A 104 -3.61 1.82 2.29
CA LEU A 104 -4.81 2.49 2.80
C LEU A 104 -5.63 3.15 1.68
N GLY A 105 -4.98 3.82 0.74
CA GLY A 105 -5.63 4.45 -0.41
C GLY A 105 -6.28 3.45 -1.36
N PHE A 106 -5.68 2.26 -1.53
CA PHE A 106 -6.30 1.19 -2.33
C PHE A 106 -7.52 0.56 -1.65
N ILE A 107 -7.52 0.41 -0.32
CA ILE A 107 -8.64 -0.21 0.42
C ILE A 107 -9.76 0.79 0.70
N PHE A 108 -9.43 2.05 0.99
CA PHE A 108 -10.40 3.09 1.33
C PHE A 108 -10.22 4.34 0.45
N PRO A 109 -10.38 4.23 -0.88
CA PRO A 109 -10.06 5.32 -1.82
C PRO A 109 -10.91 6.59 -1.59
N ASN A 110 -12.12 6.44 -1.08
CA ASN A 110 -13.02 7.57 -0.78
C ASN A 110 -12.71 8.24 0.57
N ARG A 111 -11.78 7.71 1.36
CA ARG A 111 -11.41 8.24 2.69
C ARG A 111 -9.98 8.73 2.74
N TYR A 112 -9.06 8.05 2.06
CA TYR A 112 -7.64 8.36 2.10
C TYR A 112 -7.11 8.56 0.68
N PRO A 113 -6.64 9.79 0.35
CA PRO A 113 -6.04 10.02 -0.95
C PRO A 113 -4.71 9.28 -1.04
N ILE A 114 -4.40 8.78 -2.24
CA ILE A 114 -3.03 8.33 -2.55
C ILE A 114 -2.17 9.59 -2.65
N ARG A 115 -1.20 9.74 -1.74
CA ARG A 115 -0.26 10.86 -1.73
C ARG A 115 1.14 10.42 -2.11
N ASN A 116 1.86 11.32 -2.75
CA ASN A 116 3.28 11.25 -3.04
C ASN A 116 3.89 12.65 -2.88
N SER A 117 5.22 12.76 -3.01
CA SER A 117 5.90 14.05 -2.87
C SER A 117 5.35 15.12 -3.83
N LEU A 118 4.95 14.74 -5.05
CA LEU A 118 4.34 15.67 -6.01
C LEU A 118 2.99 16.22 -5.54
N ALA A 119 2.16 15.38 -4.91
CA ALA A 119 0.91 15.83 -4.32
C ALA A 119 1.17 16.77 -3.14
N ASP A 120 2.18 16.47 -2.32
CA ASP A 120 2.60 17.32 -1.21
C ASP A 120 3.16 18.67 -1.71
N ASP A 121 3.96 18.67 -2.76
CA ASP A 121 4.45 19.90 -3.40
C ASP A 121 3.32 20.74 -3.98
N GLY A 122 2.30 20.11 -4.56
CA GLY A 122 1.09 20.80 -5.00
C GLY A 122 0.33 21.45 -3.84
N LEU A 123 0.19 20.75 -2.70
CA LEU A 123 -0.42 21.31 -1.50
C LEU A 123 0.40 22.49 -0.94
N ARG A 124 1.73 22.39 -0.93
CA ARG A 124 2.61 23.49 -0.54
C ARG A 124 2.48 24.69 -1.48
N PHE A 125 2.36 24.45 -2.79
CA PHE A 125 2.09 25.50 -3.77
C PHE A 125 0.80 26.26 -3.46
N PHE A 126 -0.24 25.56 -2.98
CA PHE A 126 -1.50 26.18 -2.52
C PHE A 126 -1.45 26.76 -1.09
N GLY A 127 -0.28 26.81 -0.45
CA GLY A 127 -0.08 27.44 0.86
C GLY A 127 -0.35 26.55 2.09
N TYR A 128 -0.53 25.24 1.91
CA TYR A 128 -0.68 24.31 3.03
C TYR A 128 0.69 23.94 3.64
N SER A 129 0.76 23.91 4.98
CA SER A 129 1.92 23.39 5.71
C SER A 129 1.67 21.93 6.10
N ILE A 130 2.46 21.03 5.51
CA ILE A 130 2.34 19.56 5.62
C ILE A 130 3.70 18.89 5.79
#